data_AF-A0A1A8P7K4-F1
#
_entry.id   AF-A0A1A8P7K4-F1
#
_cell.length_a   1.000
_cell.length_b   1.000
_cell.length_c   1.000
_cell.angle_alpha   90.00
_cell.angle_beta   90.00
_cell.angle_gamma   90.00
#
_symmetry.space_group_name_H-M   'P 1'
#
loop_
_entity.id
_entity.type
_entity.pdbx_description
1 polymer ?
#
loop_
_entity_poly.entity_id
_entity_poly.type
_entity_poly.pdbx_seq_one_letter_code
_entity_poly.pdbx_strand_id
1 'polypeptide(L)'
;VTSTMAEESPLLLSLVEEFVSGQQDSKAKEAAKGVKDGQFTMLQLVEALGGSLTSSQPHTRARGVQLLSDVLQENYADLTEREVEVLIAFYENRLKDHHVLTPPVLRGLQALTKCTALPPGSAVSMLRSVFQDVHVQSLMLTERGCVYNMLINLMETREAELKGLGADFVFGFVQSMDGERDPRNLLLAFQIANNIILGGYSLGKFTEELFEVTSCYFPIDFTPPPNDPHGITKEELVLALRAVLTGTPSFAEFLLPLIIEKMDSDIQSAKLDSLQTLAACGSKYDHRDLAEFLQGLWTSLRREVFQTSSEKIESAALTALTALTSCLSRSVVNSGSEDTLITLLDLVLTD
;
A
#
# COMPACT_ATOMS: atom_id res chain seq x y z
N VAL A 1 31.73 -17.99 -37.04
CA VAL A 1 31.10 -16.65 -37.05
C VAL A 1 31.78 -15.87 -35.95
N THR A 2 32.65 -14.95 -36.34
CA THR A 2 33.45 -14.10 -35.47
C THR A 2 32.53 -13.19 -34.66
N SER A 3 32.56 -13.36 -33.33
CA SER A 3 32.03 -12.39 -32.38
C SER A 3 32.82 -11.10 -32.55
N THR A 4 32.21 -10.11 -33.22
CA THR A 4 32.65 -8.73 -33.14
C THR A 4 32.39 -8.29 -31.71
N MET A 5 33.46 -8.13 -30.91
CA MET A 5 33.40 -7.29 -29.72
C MET A 5 32.86 -5.94 -30.18
N ALA A 6 31.69 -5.54 -29.69
CA ALA A 6 31.15 -4.22 -29.97
C ALA A 6 32.20 -3.21 -29.49
N GLU A 7 32.68 -2.33 -30.37
CA GLU A 7 33.52 -1.21 -29.95
C GLU A 7 32.73 -0.43 -28.90
N GLU A 8 33.24 -0.36 -27.67
CA GLU A 8 32.63 0.39 -26.58
C GLU A 8 32.50 1.86 -27.02
N SER A 9 31.27 2.37 -27.05
CA SER A 9 31.01 3.76 -27.45
C SER A 9 31.75 4.71 -26.51
N PRO A 10 32.68 5.55 -26.99
CA PRO A 10 33.43 6.48 -26.13
C PRO A 10 32.52 7.44 -25.36
N LEU A 11 31.36 7.76 -25.95
CA LEU A 11 30.31 8.54 -25.31
C LEU A 11 29.76 7.82 -24.07
N LEU A 12 29.41 6.54 -24.20
CA LEU A 12 28.84 5.75 -23.10
C LEU A 12 29.81 5.64 -21.93
N LEU A 13 31.09 5.36 -22.20
CA LEU A 13 32.12 5.29 -21.16
C LEU A 13 32.27 6.63 -20.42
N SER A 14 32.28 7.76 -21.14
CA SER A 14 32.33 9.10 -20.54
C SER A 14 31.09 9.37 -19.67
N LEU A 15 29.88 9.02 -20.13
CA LEU A 15 28.65 9.18 -19.34
C LEU A 15 28.71 8.37 -18.03
N VAL A 16 29.18 7.13 -18.11
CA VAL A 16 29.33 6.25 -16.94
C VAL A 16 30.37 6.80 -15.97
N GLU A 17 31.56 7.18 -16.45
CA GLU A 17 32.64 7.69 -15.60
C GLU A 17 32.26 9.01 -14.90
N GLU A 18 31.69 9.96 -15.63
CA GLU A 18 31.26 11.26 -15.11
C GLU A 18 30.13 11.12 -14.07
N PHE A 19 29.21 10.17 -14.27
CA PHE A 19 28.18 9.88 -13.28
C PHE A 19 28.75 9.14 -12.07
N VAL A 20 29.50 8.05 -12.26
CA VAL A 20 29.96 7.20 -11.16
C VAL A 20 30.95 7.92 -10.25
N SER A 21 31.78 8.81 -10.80
CA SER A 21 32.68 9.68 -10.03
C SER A 21 31.96 10.76 -9.20
N GLY A 22 30.64 10.94 -9.40
CA GLY A 22 29.82 11.91 -8.67
C GLY A 22 29.97 13.35 -9.17
N GLN A 23 30.54 13.54 -10.37
CA GLN A 23 30.77 14.87 -10.93
C GLN A 23 29.51 15.47 -11.55
N GLN A 24 28.67 14.66 -12.20
CA GLN A 24 27.49 15.14 -12.93
C GLN A 24 26.31 14.16 -12.87
N ASP A 25 25.35 14.39 -11.96
CA ASP A 25 24.12 13.58 -11.86
C ASP A 25 23.21 13.73 -13.09
N SER A 26 23.35 14.83 -13.85
CA SER A 26 22.62 15.04 -15.11
C SER A 26 22.90 13.98 -16.17
N LYS A 27 24.03 13.27 -16.06
CA LYS A 27 24.44 12.22 -16.99
C LYS A 27 23.50 11.03 -17.02
N ALA A 28 22.73 10.79 -15.95
CA ALA A 28 21.68 9.78 -15.97
C ALA A 28 20.63 10.06 -17.05
N LYS A 29 20.21 11.33 -17.21
CA LYS A 29 19.24 11.72 -18.25
C LYS A 29 19.81 11.63 -19.65
N GLU A 30 21.09 11.99 -19.81
CA GLU A 30 21.79 11.83 -21.09
C GLU A 30 21.92 10.35 -21.47
N ALA A 31 22.25 9.49 -20.50
CA ALA A 31 22.32 8.04 -20.70
C ALA A 31 20.93 7.44 -21.04
N ALA A 32 19.89 7.86 -20.31
CA ALA A 32 18.51 7.44 -20.55
C ALA A 32 18.05 7.81 -21.96
N LYS A 33 18.35 9.04 -22.39
CA LYS A 33 18.08 9.49 -23.76
C LYS A 33 18.90 8.73 -24.79
N GLY A 34 20.17 8.43 -24.51
CA GLY A 34 21.03 7.65 -25.40
C GLY A 34 20.48 6.25 -25.68
N VAL A 35 19.94 5.57 -24.66
CA VAL A 35 19.24 4.28 -24.84
C VAL A 35 17.97 4.46 -25.68
N LYS A 36 17.14 5.44 -25.31
CA LYS A 36 15.87 5.73 -26.00
C LYS A 36 16.03 6.08 -27.47
N ASP A 37 17.07 6.83 -27.79
CA ASP A 37 17.40 7.26 -29.16
C ASP A 37 18.17 6.17 -29.94
N GLY A 38 18.47 5.01 -29.32
CA GLY A 38 19.17 3.90 -29.94
C GLY A 38 20.66 4.12 -30.19
N GLN A 39 21.29 5.06 -29.47
CA GLN A 39 22.74 5.33 -29.57
C GLN A 39 23.58 4.19 -29.00
N PHE A 40 23.04 3.50 -27.99
CA PHE A 40 23.55 2.27 -27.41
C PHE A 40 22.40 1.51 -26.74
N THR A 41 22.56 0.21 -26.54
CA THR A 41 21.54 -0.65 -25.92
C THR A 41 21.65 -0.66 -24.40
N MET A 42 20.59 -1.15 -23.73
CA MET A 42 20.64 -1.41 -22.28
C MET A 42 21.76 -2.41 -21.93
N LEU A 43 21.98 -3.43 -22.76
CA LEU A 43 23.08 -4.39 -22.59
C LEU A 43 24.44 -3.69 -22.61
N GLN A 44 24.69 -2.81 -23.59
CA GLN A 44 25.94 -2.06 -23.68
C GLN A 44 26.16 -1.17 -22.45
N LEU A 45 25.10 -0.55 -21.91
CA LEU A 45 25.18 0.20 -20.65
C LEU A 45 25.58 -0.71 -19.47
N VAL A 46 24.97 -1.88 -19.34
CA VAL A 46 25.31 -2.84 -18.28
C VAL A 46 26.76 -3.32 -18.39
N GLU A 47 27.25 -3.58 -19.61
CA GLU A 47 28.65 -3.94 -19.88
C GLU A 47 29.60 -2.81 -19.46
N ALA A 48 29.33 -1.57 -19.89
CA ALA A 48 30.12 -0.39 -19.51
C ALA A 48 30.13 -0.12 -18.00
N LEU A 49 29.02 -0.45 -17.31
CA LEU A 49 28.91 -0.34 -15.85
C LEU A 49 29.68 -1.44 -15.11
N GLY A 50 30.14 -2.50 -15.78
CA GLY A 50 30.71 -3.71 -15.16
C GLY A 50 31.78 -3.43 -14.11
N GLY A 51 32.72 -2.51 -14.38
CA GLY A 51 33.77 -2.11 -13.43
C GLY A 51 33.21 -1.42 -12.18
N SER A 52 32.18 -0.59 -12.33
CA SER A 52 31.52 0.09 -11.20
C SER A 52 30.65 -0.87 -10.37
N LEU A 53 29.92 -1.77 -11.02
CA LEU A 53 29.01 -2.73 -10.38
C LEU A 53 29.73 -3.85 -9.62
N THR A 54 31.01 -4.07 -9.93
CA THR A 54 31.87 -5.08 -9.29
C THR A 54 32.97 -4.45 -8.42
N SER A 55 32.97 -3.13 -8.26
CA SER A 55 33.93 -2.41 -7.42
C SER A 55 33.92 -2.93 -5.98
N SER A 56 35.09 -2.98 -5.34
CA SER A 56 35.20 -3.31 -3.92
C SER A 56 34.55 -2.25 -3.02
N GLN A 57 34.38 -1.02 -3.51
CA GLN A 57 33.83 0.10 -2.76
C GLN A 57 32.28 0.14 -2.86
N PRO A 58 31.55 0.03 -1.74
CA PRO A 58 30.07 0.03 -1.75
C PRO A 58 29.46 1.27 -2.41
N HIS A 59 30.05 2.45 -2.20
CA HIS A 59 29.54 3.70 -2.80
C HIS A 59 29.69 3.73 -4.31
N THR A 60 30.78 3.19 -4.86
CA THR A 60 30.96 3.06 -6.32
C THR A 60 29.93 2.11 -6.91
N ARG A 61 29.67 0.96 -6.24
CA ARG A 61 28.60 0.04 -6.66
C ARG A 61 27.25 0.72 -6.63
N ALA A 62 26.92 1.42 -5.53
CA ALA A 62 25.66 2.14 -5.41
C ALA A 62 25.46 3.19 -6.52
N ARG A 63 26.50 3.94 -6.90
CA ARG A 63 26.43 4.87 -8.04
C ARG A 63 26.20 4.15 -9.38
N GLY A 64 26.87 3.01 -9.62
CA GLY A 64 26.62 2.21 -10.82
C GLY A 64 25.19 1.68 -10.89
N VAL A 65 24.66 1.17 -9.78
CA VAL A 65 23.27 0.68 -9.69
C VAL A 65 22.27 1.84 -9.80
N GLN A 66 22.59 3.01 -9.23
CA GLN A 66 21.77 4.21 -9.35
C GLN A 66 21.64 4.66 -10.82
N LEU A 67 22.75 4.70 -11.56
CA LEU A 67 22.70 5.04 -13.00
C LEU A 67 21.83 4.05 -13.77
N LEU A 68 22.02 2.75 -13.55
CA LEU A 68 21.21 1.72 -14.21
C LEU A 68 19.73 1.89 -13.88
N SER A 69 19.40 2.16 -12.62
CA SER A 69 18.02 2.35 -12.16
C SER A 69 17.38 3.60 -12.78
N ASP A 70 18.13 4.70 -12.87
CA ASP A 70 17.64 5.94 -13.47
C ASP A 70 17.38 5.79 -14.97
N VAL A 71 18.26 5.09 -15.69
CA VAL A 71 18.04 4.76 -17.11
C VAL A 71 16.81 3.86 -17.28
N LEU A 72 16.64 2.86 -16.42
CA LEU A 72 15.49 1.94 -16.47
C LEU A 72 14.15 2.66 -16.23
N GLN A 73 14.10 3.68 -15.37
CA GLN A 73 12.88 4.44 -15.12
C GLN A 73 12.34 5.13 -16.39
N GLU A 74 13.17 5.41 -17.39
CA GLU A 74 12.75 6.01 -18.66
C GLU A 74 12.64 5.01 -19.83
N ASN A 75 13.19 3.80 -19.70
CA ASN A 75 13.34 2.83 -20.78
C ASN A 75 12.71 1.45 -20.49
N TYR A 76 11.92 1.31 -19.42
CA TYR A 76 11.31 0.04 -19.02
C TYR A 76 10.37 -0.57 -20.08
N ALA A 77 9.82 0.23 -20.99
CA ALA A 77 8.83 -0.22 -21.97
C ALA A 77 9.44 -1.04 -23.13
N ASP A 78 10.73 -0.85 -23.41
CA ASP A 78 11.40 -1.43 -24.59
C ASP A 78 12.22 -2.68 -24.25
N LEU A 79 12.17 -3.16 -23.00
CA LEU A 79 12.90 -4.33 -22.54
C LEU A 79 12.23 -5.63 -23.00
N THR A 80 13.05 -6.57 -23.47
CA THR A 80 12.63 -7.93 -23.74
C THR A 80 12.42 -8.72 -22.45
N GLU A 81 11.61 -9.77 -22.49
CA GLU A 81 11.38 -10.66 -21.34
C GLU A 81 12.69 -11.20 -20.74
N ARG A 82 13.66 -11.57 -21.60
CA ARG A 82 14.96 -12.07 -21.16
C ARG A 82 15.81 -11.01 -20.46
N GLU A 83 15.77 -9.77 -20.94
CA GLU A 83 16.47 -8.66 -20.27
C GLU A 83 15.85 -8.37 -18.90
N VAL A 84 14.51 -8.37 -18.81
CA VAL A 84 13.79 -8.20 -17.54
C VAL A 84 14.17 -9.31 -16.56
N GLU A 85 14.15 -10.57 -16.98
CA GLU A 85 14.53 -11.72 -16.13
C GLU A 85 15.94 -11.56 -15.53
N VAL A 86 16.92 -11.19 -16.36
CA VAL A 86 18.31 -11.01 -15.92
C VAL A 86 18.44 -9.81 -14.98
N LEU A 87 17.75 -8.70 -15.27
CA LEU A 87 17.76 -7.51 -14.42
C LEU A 87 17.11 -7.76 -13.05
N ILE A 88 16.01 -8.51 -13.00
CA ILE A 88 15.37 -8.90 -11.73
C ILE A 88 16.35 -9.71 -10.88
N ALA A 89 16.95 -10.76 -11.44
CA ALA A 89 17.92 -11.58 -10.72
C ALA A 89 19.14 -10.76 -10.23
N PHE A 90 19.59 -9.79 -11.03
CA PHE A 90 20.64 -8.85 -10.64
C PHE A 90 20.21 -8.00 -9.43
N TYR A 91 19.05 -7.35 -9.48
CA TYR A 91 18.58 -6.47 -8.40
C TYR A 91 18.27 -7.23 -7.11
N GLU A 92 17.64 -8.40 -7.21
CA GLU A 92 17.39 -9.28 -6.05
C GLU A 92 18.70 -9.71 -5.38
N ASN A 93 19.75 -10.00 -6.17
CA ASN A 93 21.07 -10.30 -5.61
C ASN A 93 21.70 -9.07 -4.93
N ARG A 94 21.46 -7.87 -5.47
CA ARG A 94 22.00 -6.61 -4.91
C ARG A 94 21.28 -6.14 -3.64
N LEU A 95 20.06 -6.61 -3.35
CA LEU A 95 19.41 -6.37 -2.05
C LEU A 95 20.22 -6.94 -0.87
N LYS A 96 21.01 -7.99 -1.12
CA LYS A 96 21.83 -8.69 -0.11
C LYS A 96 23.21 -8.08 0.08
N ASP A 97 23.52 -7.00 -0.64
CA ASP A 97 24.77 -6.25 -0.53
C ASP A 97 24.68 -5.22 0.64
N HIS A 98 25.64 -4.31 0.70
CA HIS A 98 25.67 -3.20 1.64
C HIS A 98 24.43 -2.30 1.48
N HIS A 99 23.84 -1.87 2.60
CA HIS A 99 22.59 -1.08 2.66
C HIS A 99 22.57 0.20 1.82
N VAL A 100 23.73 0.75 1.45
CA VAL A 100 23.83 1.91 0.55
C VAL A 100 23.32 1.62 -0.87
N LEU A 101 23.23 0.35 -1.26
CA LEU A 101 22.64 -0.09 -2.52
C LEU A 101 21.11 -0.22 -2.45
N THR A 102 20.51 -0.32 -1.26
CA THR A 102 19.06 -0.56 -1.13
C THR A 102 18.22 0.50 -1.86
N PRO A 103 18.48 1.82 -1.73
CA PRO A 103 17.70 2.83 -2.44
C PRO A 103 17.70 2.69 -3.98
N PRO A 104 18.85 2.64 -4.67
CA PRO A 104 18.85 2.44 -6.12
C PRO A 104 18.27 1.08 -6.52
N VAL A 105 18.54 0.01 -5.75
CA VAL A 105 17.99 -1.32 -6.05
C VAL A 105 16.45 -1.31 -6.05
N LEU A 106 15.82 -0.70 -5.04
CA LEU A 106 14.37 -0.57 -4.98
C LEU A 106 13.82 0.22 -6.16
N ARG A 107 14.48 1.32 -6.57
CA ARG A 107 14.08 2.06 -7.78
C ARG A 107 14.17 1.22 -9.04
N GLY A 108 15.22 0.42 -9.19
CA GLY A 108 15.36 -0.49 -10.32
C GLY A 108 14.24 -1.53 -10.36
N LEU A 109 13.98 -2.20 -9.23
CA LEU A 109 12.87 -3.15 -9.12
C LEU A 109 11.52 -2.50 -9.41
N GLN A 110 11.26 -1.29 -8.90
CA GLN A 110 10.04 -0.55 -9.19
C GLN A 110 9.87 -0.24 -10.68
N ALA A 111 10.95 0.13 -11.40
CA ALA A 111 10.87 0.31 -12.85
C ALA A 111 10.44 -1.00 -13.54
N LEU A 112 11.02 -2.13 -13.13
CA LEU A 112 10.73 -3.45 -13.71
C LEU A 112 9.29 -3.91 -13.47
N THR A 113 8.64 -3.50 -12.37
CA THR A 113 7.21 -3.78 -12.14
C THR A 113 6.28 -3.15 -13.18
N LYS A 114 6.77 -2.16 -13.95
CA LYS A 114 6.02 -1.48 -15.03
C LYS A 114 6.25 -2.10 -16.41
N CYS A 115 7.16 -3.07 -16.54
CA CYS A 115 7.45 -3.74 -17.80
C CYS A 115 6.26 -4.62 -18.23
N THR A 116 5.84 -4.49 -19.48
CA THR A 116 4.79 -5.35 -20.07
C THR A 116 5.27 -6.79 -20.23
N ALA A 117 6.56 -6.98 -20.50
CA ALA A 117 7.23 -8.27 -20.68
C ALA A 117 7.73 -8.90 -19.36
N LEU A 118 7.10 -8.60 -18.21
CA LEU A 118 7.48 -9.18 -16.92
C LEU A 118 7.25 -10.71 -16.92
N PRO A 119 8.30 -11.56 -16.76
CA PRO A 119 8.14 -13.02 -16.85
C PRO A 119 7.22 -13.57 -15.74
N PRO A 120 6.46 -14.66 -16.00
CA PRO A 120 5.63 -15.29 -14.97
C PRO A 120 6.42 -15.71 -13.73
N GLY A 121 5.87 -15.48 -12.54
CA GLY A 121 6.51 -15.78 -11.26
C GLY A 121 7.51 -14.71 -10.77
N SER A 122 7.86 -13.76 -11.62
CA SER A 122 8.76 -12.66 -11.26
C SER A 122 8.17 -11.77 -10.16
N ALA A 123 6.86 -11.52 -10.19
CA ALA A 123 6.19 -10.71 -9.17
C ALA A 123 6.36 -11.34 -7.77
N VAL A 124 6.16 -12.66 -7.69
CA VAL A 124 6.36 -13.44 -6.47
C VAL A 124 7.81 -13.41 -6.00
N SER A 125 8.76 -13.58 -6.92
CA SER A 125 10.20 -13.54 -6.61
C SER A 125 10.63 -12.19 -6.04
N MET A 126 10.23 -11.10 -6.70
CA MET A 126 10.57 -9.74 -6.30
C MET A 126 10.01 -9.43 -4.92
N LEU A 127 8.74 -9.76 -4.66
CA LEU A 127 8.10 -9.49 -3.37
C LEU A 127 8.73 -10.31 -2.23
N ARG A 128 9.04 -11.59 -2.48
CA ARG A 128 9.76 -12.41 -1.48
C ARG A 128 11.11 -11.81 -1.14
N SER A 129 11.87 -11.39 -2.15
CA SER A 129 13.18 -10.76 -1.94
C SER A 129 13.07 -9.46 -1.14
N VAL A 130 12.10 -8.59 -1.48
CA VAL A 130 11.86 -7.34 -0.76
C VAL A 130 11.44 -7.61 0.69
N PHE A 131 10.43 -8.45 0.93
CA PHE A 131 9.93 -8.73 2.29
C PHE A 131 10.97 -9.45 3.16
N GLN A 132 11.86 -10.24 2.57
CA GLN A 132 12.89 -10.96 3.30
C GLN A 132 14.10 -10.08 3.65
N ASP A 133 14.58 -9.28 2.69
CA ASP A 133 15.87 -8.59 2.80
C ASP A 133 15.75 -7.09 3.15
N VAL A 134 14.53 -6.52 3.15
CA VAL A 134 14.30 -5.09 3.36
C VAL A 134 13.34 -4.83 4.53
N HIS A 135 13.82 -4.14 5.56
CA HIS A 135 12.96 -3.58 6.60
C HIS A 135 12.45 -2.19 6.18
N VAL A 136 11.23 -2.11 5.66
CA VAL A 136 10.65 -0.92 5.02
C VAL A 136 10.73 0.32 5.91
N GLN A 137 10.47 0.20 7.19
CA GLN A 137 10.39 1.29 8.16
C GLN A 137 11.74 1.91 8.46
N SER A 138 12.84 1.17 8.22
CA SER A 138 14.20 1.72 8.30
C SER A 138 14.58 2.57 7.09
N LEU A 139 13.79 2.51 6.01
CA LEU A 139 14.06 3.26 4.80
C LEU A 139 13.66 4.73 4.96
N MET A 140 14.31 5.55 4.16
CA MET A 140 13.89 6.94 3.93
C MET A 140 12.52 6.96 3.25
N LEU A 141 11.83 8.07 3.43
CA LEU A 141 10.45 8.29 2.96
C LEU A 141 10.21 7.87 1.50
N THR A 142 11.09 8.32 0.60
CA THR A 142 10.96 8.08 -0.84
C THR A 142 11.08 6.61 -1.20
N GLU A 143 11.93 5.88 -0.50
CA GLU A 143 12.17 4.46 -0.68
C GLU A 143 11.03 3.62 -0.11
N ARG A 144 10.40 4.06 1.00
CA ARG A 144 9.13 3.45 1.46
C ARG A 144 8.03 3.59 0.41
N GLY A 145 7.88 4.80 -0.14
CA GLY A 145 6.96 5.05 -1.25
C GLY A 145 7.25 4.16 -2.48
N CYS A 146 8.52 3.90 -2.76
CA CYS A 146 8.94 2.99 -3.83
C CYS A 146 8.38 1.57 -3.63
N VAL A 147 8.49 1.02 -2.41
CA VAL A 147 7.95 -0.32 -2.07
C VAL A 147 6.42 -0.36 -2.21
N TYR A 148 5.69 0.66 -1.73
CA TYR A 148 4.24 0.69 -1.89
C TYR A 148 3.82 0.77 -3.37
N ASN A 149 4.50 1.59 -4.18
CA ASN A 149 4.22 1.65 -5.61
C ASN A 149 4.55 0.34 -6.34
N MET A 150 5.59 -0.39 -5.92
CA MET A 150 5.85 -1.75 -6.43
C MET A 150 4.66 -2.68 -6.17
N LEU A 151 4.15 -2.68 -4.94
CA LEU A 151 2.98 -3.49 -4.58
C LEU A 151 1.77 -3.12 -5.43
N ILE A 152 1.46 -1.83 -5.58
CA ILE A 152 0.34 -1.34 -6.40
C ILE A 152 0.47 -1.80 -7.85
N ASN A 153 1.64 -1.58 -8.49
CA ASN A 153 1.87 -1.99 -9.88
C ASN A 153 1.68 -3.50 -10.08
N LEU A 154 2.17 -4.32 -9.14
CA LEU A 154 2.07 -5.77 -9.21
C LEU A 154 0.64 -6.27 -8.92
N MET A 155 -0.11 -5.60 -8.03
CA MET A 155 -1.53 -5.91 -7.82
C MET A 155 -2.36 -5.62 -9.07
N GLU A 156 -2.03 -4.58 -9.84
CA GLU A 156 -2.72 -4.25 -11.08
C GLU A 156 -2.40 -5.21 -12.24
N THR A 157 -1.15 -5.66 -12.34
CA THR A 157 -0.67 -6.40 -13.54
C THR A 157 -0.49 -7.91 -13.33
N ARG A 158 -0.40 -8.35 -12.07
CA ARG A 158 -0.05 -9.72 -11.68
C ARG A 158 -0.89 -10.22 -10.49
N GLU A 159 -2.13 -9.74 -10.37
CA GLU A 159 -3.06 -10.07 -9.27
C GLU A 159 -3.16 -11.57 -8.98
N ALA A 160 -3.26 -12.41 -10.02
CA ALA A 160 -3.37 -13.85 -9.87
C ALA A 160 -2.13 -14.49 -9.21
N GLU A 161 -0.93 -13.99 -9.52
CA GLU A 161 0.30 -14.46 -8.89
C GLU A 161 0.37 -14.04 -7.41
N LEU A 162 0.00 -12.80 -7.10
CA LEU A 162 -0.02 -12.30 -5.72
C LEU A 162 -1.08 -13.02 -4.88
N LYS A 163 -2.26 -13.32 -5.44
CA LYS A 163 -3.25 -14.19 -4.77
C LYS A 163 -2.72 -15.59 -4.54
N GLY A 164 -1.88 -16.11 -5.43
CA GLY A 164 -1.21 -17.41 -5.30
C GLY A 164 -0.25 -17.50 -4.11
N LEU A 165 0.23 -16.39 -3.56
CA LEU A 165 0.99 -16.35 -2.30
C LEU A 165 0.11 -16.60 -1.07
N GLY A 166 -1.22 -16.50 -1.20
CA GLY A 166 -2.14 -16.67 -0.09
C GLY A 166 -1.90 -15.65 1.03
N ALA A 167 -1.98 -16.12 2.27
CA ALA A 167 -1.87 -15.27 3.46
C ALA A 167 -0.49 -14.66 3.67
N ASP A 168 0.57 -15.24 3.08
CA ASP A 168 1.94 -14.72 3.20
C ASP A 168 2.10 -13.35 2.53
N PHE A 169 1.31 -13.06 1.48
CA PHE A 169 1.29 -11.73 0.87
C PHE A 169 0.74 -10.68 1.83
N VAL A 170 -0.37 -11.00 2.50
CA VAL A 170 -1.00 -10.11 3.49
C VAL A 170 -0.05 -9.86 4.66
N PHE A 171 0.62 -10.91 5.15
CA PHE A 171 1.63 -10.78 6.19
C PHE A 171 2.79 -9.85 5.79
N GLY A 172 3.36 -10.05 4.59
CA GLY A 172 4.42 -9.18 4.10
C GLY A 172 3.99 -7.72 3.94
N PHE A 173 2.75 -7.48 3.52
CA PHE A 173 2.17 -6.14 3.48
C PHE A 173 2.00 -5.53 4.89
N VAL A 174 1.43 -6.27 5.85
CA VAL A 174 1.29 -5.83 7.25
C VAL A 174 2.65 -5.42 7.82
N GLN A 175 3.67 -6.26 7.64
CA GLN A 175 5.03 -5.95 8.08
C GLN A 175 5.63 -4.73 7.38
N SER A 176 5.28 -4.48 6.12
CA SER A 176 5.77 -3.32 5.35
C SER A 176 5.10 -2.02 5.77
N MET A 177 3.85 -2.07 6.23
CA MET A 177 3.03 -0.92 6.62
C MET A 177 3.24 -0.49 8.07
N ASP A 178 3.56 -1.43 8.97
CA ASP A 178 3.64 -1.20 10.41
C ASP A 178 4.45 0.07 10.77
N GLY A 179 3.83 1.06 11.40
CA GLY A 179 4.51 2.29 11.81
C GLY A 179 4.80 3.31 10.69
N GLU A 180 4.18 3.22 9.51
CA GLU A 180 4.19 4.33 8.54
C GLU A 180 3.52 5.59 9.12
N ARG A 181 4.09 6.76 8.86
CA ARG A 181 3.60 8.03 9.44
C ARG A 181 3.41 9.12 8.41
N ASP A 182 4.02 8.98 7.24
CA ASP A 182 3.91 10.00 6.21
C ASP A 182 2.55 9.88 5.50
N PRO A 183 1.76 10.96 5.41
CA PRO A 183 0.42 10.92 4.83
C PRO A 183 0.41 10.47 3.35
N ARG A 184 1.47 10.73 2.58
CA ARG A 184 1.58 10.27 1.19
C ARG A 184 1.66 8.75 1.11
N ASN A 185 2.52 8.18 1.94
CA ASN A 185 2.70 6.74 1.99
C ASN A 185 1.51 6.04 2.64
N LEU A 186 0.86 6.67 3.63
CA LEU A 186 -0.37 6.13 4.24
C LEU A 186 -1.50 6.00 3.21
N LEU A 187 -1.68 6.95 2.31
CA LEU A 187 -2.67 6.82 1.23
C LEU A 187 -2.37 5.62 0.33
N LEU A 188 -1.10 5.40 -0.03
CA LEU A 188 -0.69 4.22 -0.81
C LEU A 188 -0.92 2.92 -0.02
N ALA A 189 -0.58 2.90 1.27
CA ALA A 189 -0.80 1.75 2.14
C ALA A 189 -2.29 1.42 2.31
N PHE A 190 -3.14 2.42 2.52
CA PHE A 190 -4.60 2.24 2.57
C PHE A 190 -5.16 1.79 1.22
N GLN A 191 -4.64 2.28 0.09
CA GLN A 191 -5.00 1.76 -1.23
C GLN A 191 -4.66 0.27 -1.36
N ILE A 192 -3.47 -0.16 -0.92
CA ILE A 192 -3.07 -1.56 -0.95
C ILE A 192 -3.97 -2.40 -0.04
N ALA A 193 -4.21 -1.98 1.20
CA ALA A 193 -5.11 -2.66 2.13
C ALA A 193 -6.54 -2.80 1.56
N ASN A 194 -7.05 -1.74 0.94
CA ASN A 194 -8.37 -1.77 0.30
C ASN A 194 -8.37 -2.71 -0.93
N ASN A 195 -7.30 -2.73 -1.72
CA ASN A 195 -7.16 -3.66 -2.85
C ASN A 195 -7.05 -5.12 -2.39
N ILE A 196 -6.41 -5.39 -1.24
CA ILE A 196 -6.38 -6.73 -0.61
C ILE A 196 -7.81 -7.18 -0.29
N ILE A 197 -8.60 -6.30 0.32
CA ILE A 197 -9.97 -6.57 0.73
C ILE A 197 -10.90 -6.75 -0.49
N LEU A 198 -10.96 -5.75 -1.37
CA LEU A 198 -11.85 -5.76 -2.54
C LEU A 198 -11.44 -6.79 -3.60
N GLY A 199 -10.15 -7.06 -3.71
CA GLY A 199 -9.62 -8.09 -4.58
C GLY A 199 -9.93 -9.50 -4.08
N GLY A 200 -10.37 -9.69 -2.83
CA GLY A 200 -10.61 -11.04 -2.28
C GLY A 200 -9.30 -11.83 -2.11
N TYR A 201 -8.25 -11.17 -1.65
CA TYR A 201 -7.02 -11.84 -1.23
C TYR A 201 -7.27 -12.66 0.03
N SER A 202 -6.55 -13.77 0.18
CA SER A 202 -6.67 -14.64 1.34
C SER A 202 -6.05 -13.99 2.58
N LEU A 203 -6.86 -13.41 3.47
CA LEU A 203 -6.40 -12.86 4.75
C LEU A 203 -5.84 -13.96 5.68
N GLY A 204 -6.49 -15.13 5.68
CA GLY A 204 -6.08 -16.28 6.50
C GLY A 204 -6.06 -15.95 7.99
N LYS A 205 -4.98 -16.31 8.66
CA LYS A 205 -4.77 -16.02 10.10
C LYS A 205 -4.41 -14.56 10.39
N PHE A 206 -4.15 -13.75 9.36
CA PHE A 206 -3.67 -12.38 9.49
C PHE A 206 -4.79 -11.32 9.41
N THR A 207 -6.04 -11.74 9.59
CA THR A 207 -7.19 -10.82 9.55
C THR A 207 -7.11 -9.79 10.67
N GLU A 208 -6.81 -10.23 11.89
CA GLU A 208 -6.65 -9.34 13.05
C GLU A 208 -5.45 -8.41 12.86
N GLU A 209 -4.30 -8.93 12.42
CA GLU A 209 -3.10 -8.12 12.22
C GLU A 209 -3.27 -7.07 11.10
N LEU A 210 -4.01 -7.40 10.03
CA LEU A 210 -4.37 -6.43 9.00
C LEU A 210 -5.32 -5.36 9.54
N PHE A 211 -6.26 -5.74 10.42
CA PHE A 211 -7.11 -4.78 11.11
C PHE A 211 -6.28 -3.89 12.04
N GLU A 212 -5.45 -4.44 12.91
CA GLU A 212 -4.64 -3.68 13.88
C GLU A 212 -3.71 -2.67 13.21
N VAL A 213 -3.00 -3.09 12.15
CA VAL A 213 -2.04 -2.20 11.46
C VAL A 213 -2.75 -1.05 10.75
N THR A 214 -4.04 -1.17 10.45
CA THR A 214 -4.84 -0.10 9.80
C THR A 214 -5.66 0.70 10.82
N SER A 215 -6.24 0.05 11.83
CA SER A 215 -7.12 0.68 12.82
C SER A 215 -6.36 1.59 13.79
N CYS A 216 -5.05 1.43 13.95
CA CYS A 216 -4.23 2.27 14.82
C CYS A 216 -4.20 3.75 14.39
N TYR A 217 -4.61 4.06 13.15
CA TYR A 217 -4.78 5.43 12.65
C TYR A 217 -6.18 6.01 12.92
N PHE A 218 -7.07 5.31 13.62
CA PHE A 218 -8.45 5.74 13.88
C PHE A 218 -8.62 6.38 15.28
N PRO A 219 -9.19 7.60 15.38
CA PRO A 219 -9.49 8.52 14.29
C PRO A 219 -8.21 9.17 13.75
N ILE A 220 -8.25 9.64 12.50
CA ILE A 220 -7.09 10.30 11.88
C ILE A 220 -6.83 11.63 12.60
N ASP A 221 -5.66 11.73 13.23
CA ASP A 221 -5.14 12.97 13.78
C ASP A 221 -4.06 13.56 12.87
N PHE A 222 -4.50 14.22 11.80
CA PHE A 222 -3.63 14.87 10.82
C PHE A 222 -4.06 16.32 10.62
N THR A 223 -3.08 17.22 10.70
CA THR A 223 -3.24 18.62 10.31
C THR A 223 -2.24 18.92 9.18
N PRO A 224 -2.71 19.22 7.96
CA PRO A 224 -1.81 19.48 6.85
C PRO A 224 -0.97 20.74 7.11
N PRO A 225 0.31 20.76 6.70
CA PRO A 225 1.13 21.96 6.77
C PRO A 225 0.49 23.14 6.00
N PRO A 226 0.63 24.40 6.46
CA PRO A 226 0.01 25.57 5.84
C PRO A 226 0.35 25.80 4.36
N ASN A 227 1.43 25.17 3.85
CA ASN A 227 1.88 25.23 2.46
C ASN A 227 2.26 23.82 1.98
N ASP A 228 1.41 22.82 2.20
CA ASP A 228 1.69 21.46 1.73
C ASP A 228 1.78 21.41 0.19
N PRO A 229 2.97 21.16 -0.40
CA PRO A 229 3.11 21.07 -1.85
C PRO A 229 2.38 19.86 -2.46
N HIS A 230 2.02 18.87 -1.64
CA HIS A 230 1.32 17.66 -2.08
C HIS A 230 -0.19 17.76 -1.97
N GLY A 231 -0.70 18.70 -1.15
CA GLY A 231 -2.13 18.98 -1.01
C GLY A 231 -2.94 17.86 -0.35
N ILE A 232 -2.32 16.99 0.45
CA ILE A 232 -3.06 15.90 1.11
C ILE A 232 -3.90 16.47 2.24
N THR A 233 -5.17 16.10 2.27
CA THR A 233 -6.13 16.55 3.27
C THR A 233 -6.38 15.49 4.34
N LYS A 234 -6.81 15.93 5.52
CA LYS A 234 -7.30 15.03 6.58
C LYS A 234 -8.47 14.18 6.09
N GLU A 235 -9.38 14.76 5.31
CA GLU A 235 -10.56 14.07 4.81
C GLU A 235 -10.19 12.91 3.86
N GLU A 236 -9.19 13.09 3.00
CA GLU A 236 -8.71 12.01 2.12
C GLU A 236 -8.20 10.80 2.91
N LEU A 237 -7.43 11.04 3.98
CA LEU A 237 -6.95 9.97 4.87
C LEU A 237 -8.11 9.29 5.62
N VAL A 238 -9.07 10.07 6.13
CA VAL A 238 -10.26 9.55 6.83
C VAL A 238 -11.09 8.66 5.89
N LEU A 239 -11.34 9.11 4.66
CA LEU A 239 -12.11 8.36 3.68
C LEU A 239 -11.37 7.10 3.21
N ALA A 240 -10.05 7.20 2.98
CA ALA A 240 -9.23 6.04 2.62
C ALA A 240 -9.23 4.98 3.73
N LEU A 241 -9.02 5.40 5.00
CA LEU A 241 -9.07 4.49 6.14
C LEU A 241 -10.47 3.88 6.32
N ARG A 242 -11.54 4.68 6.21
CA ARG A 242 -12.92 4.19 6.31
C ARG A 242 -13.23 3.13 5.25
N ALA A 243 -12.75 3.32 4.01
CA ALA A 243 -12.92 2.34 2.95
C ALA A 243 -12.26 0.98 3.30
N VAL A 244 -11.09 1.01 3.93
CA VAL A 244 -10.40 -0.19 4.42
C VAL A 244 -11.18 -0.84 5.56
N LEU A 245 -11.44 -0.10 6.66
CA LEU A 245 -12.05 -0.66 7.88
C LEU A 245 -13.43 -1.25 7.62
N THR A 246 -14.22 -0.62 6.75
CA THR A 246 -15.58 -1.08 6.42
C THR A 246 -15.62 -2.06 5.24
N GLY A 247 -14.48 -2.35 4.62
CA GLY A 247 -14.40 -3.08 3.36
C GLY A 247 -14.79 -4.56 3.44
N THR A 248 -14.71 -5.18 4.63
CA THR A 248 -15.04 -6.59 4.84
C THR A 248 -15.80 -6.83 6.15
N PRO A 249 -16.82 -7.72 6.17
CA PRO A 249 -17.46 -8.19 7.40
C PRO A 249 -16.50 -8.90 8.37
N SER A 250 -15.39 -9.45 7.89
CA SER A 250 -14.38 -10.09 8.76
C SER A 250 -13.73 -9.14 9.76
N PHE A 251 -13.92 -7.82 9.61
CA PHE A 251 -13.49 -6.83 10.58
C PHE A 251 -14.55 -6.47 11.62
N ALA A 252 -15.79 -6.97 11.50
CA ALA A 252 -16.90 -6.56 12.36
C ALA A 252 -16.61 -6.79 13.85
N GLU A 253 -16.05 -7.95 14.20
CA GLU A 253 -15.72 -8.31 15.58
C GLU A 253 -14.68 -7.38 16.23
N PHE A 254 -13.85 -6.70 15.43
CA PHE A 254 -12.83 -5.76 15.91
C PHE A 254 -13.27 -4.29 15.75
N LEU A 255 -13.91 -3.96 14.63
CA LEU A 255 -14.31 -2.60 14.28
C LEU A 255 -15.47 -2.10 15.14
N LEU A 256 -16.49 -2.93 15.38
CA LEU A 256 -17.67 -2.48 16.12
C LEU A 256 -17.34 -2.13 17.58
N PRO A 257 -16.54 -2.90 18.33
CA PRO A 257 -16.02 -2.48 19.63
C PRO A 257 -15.24 -1.16 19.56
N LEU A 258 -14.35 -0.99 18.58
CA LEU A 258 -13.58 0.25 18.40
C LEU A 258 -14.50 1.45 18.16
N ILE A 259 -15.52 1.31 17.31
CA ILE A 259 -16.50 2.37 17.04
C ILE A 259 -17.25 2.73 18.34
N ILE A 260 -17.73 1.74 19.11
CA ILE A 260 -18.40 1.98 20.39
C ILE A 260 -17.49 2.76 21.35
N GLU A 261 -16.24 2.30 21.53
CA GLU A 261 -15.25 2.98 22.37
C GLU A 261 -15.04 4.45 21.96
N LYS A 262 -14.89 4.71 20.66
CA LYS A 262 -14.65 6.07 20.15
C LYS A 262 -15.89 6.96 20.19
N MET A 263 -17.09 6.42 19.98
CA MET A 263 -18.35 7.15 20.20
C MET A 263 -18.53 7.56 21.66
N ASP A 264 -18.05 6.74 22.60
CA ASP A 264 -18.15 6.96 24.05
C ASP A 264 -17.09 7.91 24.61
N SER A 265 -16.05 8.23 23.82
CA SER A 265 -15.01 9.20 24.21
C SER A 265 -15.51 10.65 24.17
N ASP A 266 -14.82 11.58 24.84
CA ASP A 266 -15.18 13.01 24.81
C ASP A 266 -14.72 13.75 23.52
N ILE A 267 -14.02 13.06 22.61
CA ILE A 267 -13.40 13.67 21.43
C ILE A 267 -14.44 13.79 20.30
N GLN A 268 -14.93 15.01 20.07
CA GLN A 268 -15.99 15.30 19.09
C GLN A 268 -15.69 14.81 17.67
N SER A 269 -14.44 14.96 17.19
CA SER A 269 -14.05 14.45 15.87
C SER A 269 -14.05 12.92 15.82
N ALA A 270 -13.63 12.25 16.90
CA ALA A 270 -13.65 10.79 17.00
C ALA A 270 -15.09 10.27 16.96
N LYS A 271 -16.01 10.93 17.68
CA LYS A 271 -17.44 10.60 17.64
C LYS A 271 -18.00 10.71 16.22
N LEU A 272 -17.73 11.83 15.55
CA LEU A 272 -18.22 12.07 14.19
C LEU A 272 -17.68 11.00 13.22
N ASP A 273 -16.37 10.72 13.26
CA ASP A 273 -15.75 9.70 12.41
C ASP A 273 -16.32 8.31 12.69
N SER A 274 -16.60 7.99 13.96
CA SER A 274 -17.17 6.70 14.39
C SER A 274 -18.59 6.51 13.86
N LEU A 275 -19.45 7.53 13.98
CA LEU A 275 -20.81 7.49 13.48
C LEU A 275 -20.86 7.37 11.95
N GLN A 276 -20.01 8.13 11.24
CA GLN A 276 -19.91 8.04 9.79
C GLN A 276 -19.37 6.67 9.33
N THR A 277 -18.44 6.09 10.07
CA THR A 277 -17.89 4.76 9.80
C THR A 277 -18.92 3.67 10.07
N LEU A 278 -19.70 3.77 11.14
CA LEU A 278 -20.83 2.87 11.43
C LEU A 278 -21.88 2.92 10.32
N ALA A 279 -22.23 4.13 9.85
CA ALA A 279 -23.15 4.29 8.73
C ALA A 279 -22.64 3.59 7.45
N ALA A 280 -21.33 3.68 7.17
CA ALA A 280 -20.71 3.03 6.02
C ALA A 280 -20.73 1.48 6.12
N CYS A 281 -20.56 0.92 7.34
CA CYS A 281 -20.67 -0.52 7.59
C CYS A 281 -22.03 -1.09 7.15
N GLY A 282 -23.11 -0.32 7.29
CA GLY A 282 -24.47 -0.75 6.97
C GLY A 282 -24.70 -1.12 5.49
N SER A 283 -23.77 -0.81 4.58
CA SER A 283 -23.83 -1.24 3.18
C SER A 283 -23.08 -2.55 2.88
N LYS A 284 -22.27 -3.02 3.83
CA LYS A 284 -21.33 -4.15 3.66
C LYS A 284 -21.62 -5.31 4.61
N TYR A 285 -22.06 -5.00 5.82
CA TYR A 285 -22.32 -5.99 6.86
C TYR A 285 -23.73 -6.55 6.73
N ASP A 286 -23.95 -7.72 7.32
CA ASP A 286 -25.26 -8.30 7.53
C ASP A 286 -25.66 -8.29 9.01
N HIS A 287 -26.86 -8.80 9.29
CA HIS A 287 -27.45 -8.77 10.61
C HIS A 287 -26.67 -9.59 11.65
N ARG A 288 -25.96 -10.65 11.25
CA ARG A 288 -25.19 -11.52 12.13
C ARG A 288 -23.93 -10.82 12.63
N ASP A 289 -23.30 -10.05 11.75
CA ASP A 289 -22.10 -9.28 12.08
C ASP A 289 -22.37 -8.22 13.18
N LEU A 290 -23.62 -7.75 13.26
CA LEU A 290 -24.05 -6.70 14.19
C LEU A 290 -24.64 -7.23 15.49
N ALA A 291 -25.11 -8.49 15.51
CA ALA A 291 -26.00 -9.03 16.54
C ALA A 291 -25.44 -8.89 17.96
N GLU A 292 -24.19 -9.28 18.17
CA GLU A 292 -23.53 -9.25 19.48
C GLU A 292 -23.26 -7.82 20.00
N PHE A 293 -23.28 -6.83 19.11
CA PHE A 293 -22.93 -5.45 19.42
C PHE A 293 -24.13 -4.51 19.51
N LEU A 294 -25.35 -4.99 19.22
CA LEU A 294 -26.55 -4.15 19.13
C LEU A 294 -26.82 -3.34 20.40
N GLN A 295 -26.65 -3.95 21.57
CA GLN A 295 -26.88 -3.25 22.84
C GLN A 295 -25.93 -2.06 23.00
N GLY A 296 -24.62 -2.28 22.81
CA GLY A 296 -23.62 -1.21 22.91
C GLY A 296 -23.85 -0.11 21.86
N LEU A 297 -24.10 -0.51 20.61
CA LEU A 297 -24.39 0.42 19.52
C LEU A 297 -25.63 1.28 19.83
N TRP A 298 -26.72 0.68 20.30
CA TRP A 298 -27.93 1.41 20.67
C TRP A 298 -27.68 2.41 21.80
N THR A 299 -27.03 1.97 22.89
CA THR A 299 -26.72 2.84 24.03
C THR A 299 -25.91 4.07 23.61
N SER A 300 -24.86 3.87 22.82
CA SER A 300 -24.02 4.96 22.32
C SER A 300 -24.79 5.88 21.35
N LEU A 301 -25.53 5.31 20.38
CA LEU A 301 -26.31 6.09 19.41
C LEU A 301 -27.38 6.94 20.10
N ARG A 302 -28.14 6.35 21.01
CA ARG A 302 -29.17 7.05 21.78
C ARG A 302 -28.55 8.20 22.56
N ARG A 303 -27.42 7.98 23.24
CA ARG A 303 -26.72 9.04 23.96
C ARG A 303 -26.38 10.21 23.04
N GLU A 304 -25.78 9.94 21.88
CA GLU A 304 -25.41 11.01 20.96
C GLU A 304 -26.61 11.72 20.32
N VAL A 305 -27.71 11.02 20.03
CA VAL A 305 -28.94 11.66 19.50
C VAL A 305 -29.59 12.59 20.54
N PHE A 306 -29.64 12.20 21.81
CA PHE A 306 -30.38 12.97 22.83
C PHE A 306 -29.54 13.97 23.62
N GLN A 307 -28.23 13.76 23.72
CA GLN A 307 -27.37 14.51 24.64
C GLN A 307 -26.32 15.37 23.96
N THR A 308 -26.06 15.19 22.66
CA THR A 308 -25.09 16.03 21.95
C THR A 308 -25.62 17.44 21.77
N SER A 309 -24.71 18.43 21.82
CA SER A 309 -25.00 19.81 21.44
C SER A 309 -24.57 20.12 20.00
N SER A 310 -23.97 19.15 19.31
CA SER A 310 -23.44 19.29 17.95
C SER A 310 -24.44 18.74 16.93
N GLU A 311 -25.07 19.62 16.16
CA GLU A 311 -25.97 19.25 15.06
C GLU A 311 -25.33 18.28 14.05
N LYS A 312 -24.00 18.39 13.85
CA LYS A 312 -23.24 17.48 12.98
C LYS A 312 -23.20 16.05 13.53
N ILE A 313 -23.01 15.91 14.84
CA ILE A 313 -22.99 14.59 15.50
C ILE A 313 -24.40 14.01 15.53
N GLU A 314 -25.41 14.81 15.86
CA GLU A 314 -26.81 14.37 15.86
C GLU A 314 -27.21 13.84 14.49
N SER A 315 -26.92 14.60 13.42
CA SER A 315 -27.20 14.19 12.03
C SER A 315 -26.45 12.91 11.62
N ALA A 316 -25.17 12.79 12.00
CA ALA A 316 -24.40 11.58 11.75
C ALA A 316 -24.95 10.37 12.54
N ALA A 317 -25.42 10.57 13.77
CA ALA A 317 -26.01 9.52 14.58
C ALA A 317 -27.34 9.02 14.03
N LEU A 318 -28.20 9.93 13.57
CA LEU A 318 -29.45 9.55 12.89
C LEU A 318 -29.18 8.80 11.57
N THR A 319 -28.14 9.20 10.84
CA THR A 319 -27.70 8.51 9.62
C THR A 319 -27.20 7.09 9.93
N ALA A 320 -26.39 6.95 10.98
CA ALA A 320 -25.89 5.66 11.44
C ALA A 320 -27.02 4.74 11.94
N LEU A 321 -27.97 5.27 12.71
CA LEU A 321 -29.16 4.54 13.14
C LEU A 321 -30.00 4.07 11.94
N THR A 322 -30.19 4.93 10.95
CA THR A 322 -30.92 4.58 9.71
C THR A 322 -30.22 3.46 8.95
N ALA A 323 -28.89 3.52 8.84
CA ALA A 323 -28.09 2.48 8.20
C ALA A 323 -28.17 1.15 8.97
N LEU A 324 -28.10 1.20 10.30
CA LEU A 324 -28.23 0.05 11.19
C LEU A 324 -29.59 -0.63 11.00
N THR A 325 -30.70 0.11 11.13
CA THR A 325 -32.06 -0.43 10.97
C THR A 325 -32.29 -0.95 9.55
N SER A 326 -31.74 -0.28 8.53
CA SER A 326 -31.79 -0.75 7.14
C SER A 326 -31.02 -2.05 6.93
N CYS A 327 -29.92 -2.25 7.66
CA CYS A 327 -29.17 -3.50 7.61
C CYS A 327 -29.97 -4.65 8.24
N LEU A 328 -30.47 -4.46 9.46
CA LEU A 328 -31.20 -5.47 10.20
C LEU A 328 -32.51 -5.87 9.51
N SER A 329 -33.21 -4.92 8.89
CA SER A 329 -34.47 -5.18 8.17
C SER A 329 -34.31 -5.96 6.87
N ARG A 330 -33.10 -6.10 6.33
CA ARG A 330 -32.84 -6.92 5.13
C ARG A 330 -32.66 -8.42 5.44
N SER A 331 -32.69 -8.81 6.72
CA SER A 331 -32.56 -10.21 7.10
C SER A 331 -33.72 -11.04 6.53
N VAL A 332 -33.40 -12.11 5.81
CA VAL A 332 -34.37 -13.15 5.47
C VAL A 332 -34.49 -14.04 6.69
N VAL A 333 -35.50 -13.79 7.52
CA VAL A 333 -35.78 -14.57 8.74
C VAL A 333 -36.08 -16.01 8.32
N ASN A 334 -35.10 -16.90 8.46
CA ASN A 334 -35.34 -18.33 8.32
C ASN A 334 -35.99 -18.83 9.61
N SER A 335 -36.88 -19.82 9.50
CA SER A 335 -37.57 -20.43 10.65
C SER A 335 -36.56 -21.10 11.60
N GLY A 336 -35.98 -20.32 12.51
CA GLY A 336 -34.99 -20.75 13.50
C GLY A 336 -33.92 -19.72 13.88
N SER A 337 -33.78 -18.58 13.17
CA SER A 337 -32.84 -17.51 13.54
C SER A 337 -33.50 -16.47 14.43
N GLU A 338 -32.78 -15.96 15.45
CA GLU A 338 -33.19 -14.78 16.19
C GLU A 338 -33.37 -13.59 15.24
N ASP A 339 -34.51 -12.91 15.38
CA ASP A 339 -34.78 -11.69 14.64
C ASP A 339 -34.03 -10.53 15.33
N THR A 340 -32.87 -10.22 14.78
CA THR A 340 -32.02 -9.12 15.26
C THR A 340 -32.72 -7.75 15.17
N LEU A 341 -33.68 -7.59 14.27
CA LEU A 341 -34.49 -6.36 14.21
C LEU A 341 -35.40 -6.28 15.43
N ILE A 342 -36.06 -7.38 15.80
CA ILE A 342 -36.87 -7.44 17.04
C ILE A 342 -35.99 -7.13 18.25
N THR A 343 -34.78 -7.68 18.31
CA THR A 343 -33.83 -7.41 19.40
C THR A 343 -33.53 -5.91 19.52
N LEU A 344 -33.25 -5.23 18.40
CA LEU A 344 -33.05 -3.77 18.41
C LEU A 344 -34.33 -3.03 18.83
N LEU A 345 -35.51 -3.42 18.33
CA LEU A 345 -36.77 -2.78 18.69
C LEU A 345 -37.08 -2.93 20.18
N ASP A 346 -36.83 -4.10 20.76
CA ASP A 346 -37.01 -4.34 22.19
C ASP A 346 -36.06 -3.46 23.00
N LEU A 347 -34.79 -3.32 22.60
CA LEU A 347 -33.86 -2.37 23.22
C LEU A 347 -34.36 -0.92 23.16
N VAL A 348 -34.92 -0.50 22.02
CA VAL A 348 -35.47 0.84 21.82
C VAL A 348 -36.73 1.09 22.65
N LEU A 349 -37.57 0.07 22.84
CA LEU A 349 -38.84 0.18 23.56
C LEU A 349 -38.72 0.03 25.08
N THR A 350 -37.64 -0.59 25.57
CA THR A 350 -37.44 -0.90 26.99
C THR A 350 -36.52 0.07 27.74
N ASP A 351 -35.75 0.89 27.02
CA ASP A 351 -34.88 1.97 27.53
C ASP A 351 -35.51 3.37 27.35
#